data_AF-A0AAD3TN71-F1
#
_entry.id   AF-A0AAD3TN71-F1
#
_cell.length_a   1.000
_cell.length_b   1.000
_cell.length_c   1.000
_cell.angle_alpha   90.00
_cell.angle_beta   90.00
_cell.angle_gamma   90.00
#
_symmetry.space_group_name_H-M   'P 1'
#
loop_
_entity.id
_entity.type
_entity.pdbx_description
1 polymer ?
#
loop_
_entity_poly.entity_id
_entity_poly.type
_entity_poly.pdbx_seq_one_letter_code
_entity_poly.pdbx_strand_id
1 'polypeptide(L)'
;MAHRFPSTVAEKIAREGWEEIVEGRSTLWNDVGEDKRECIRAFLVHFQTLCLRRAHKRFSFRNFSLGNGFLTGARDLFSSLPSAIFLFKSVAGVNERAQVIPVINTNQTITIAASLENGDKIVGQCNISHPAPPPPIPPLTGLNSREGLVGPRPSPNNHLRPSRRRDSRTFDTMDSAQPSPGRGAAPLPIEDADDDEAFGRGNIGYTKGMEEVPLESRIERLFYINLYGQEIFPEPNGDFFDALDKRDVLVYSCGSLWTSIIPCLALRSLASSIAQSKSLKAKVMLLNSVNDRETRDYTAMDYIDTIANMLRHYDVPVPLQNRGNMDIWETSSFITHVAYLEGGSVEVDDKAMTARGITPIRVPSSVHCTPEGKTPLFDCTTVEWAMASAVAML
;
A
#
# COMPACT_ATOMS: atom_id res chain seq x y z
N MET A 1 14.73 -6.22 -12.56
CA MET A 1 13.33 -5.90 -12.17
C MET A 1 13.20 -5.17 -10.82
N ALA A 2 14.03 -5.47 -9.81
CA ALA A 2 13.99 -4.76 -8.52
C ALA A 2 14.65 -3.37 -8.52
N HIS A 3 15.27 -2.95 -9.63
CA HIS A 3 15.96 -1.67 -9.75
C HIS A 3 14.98 -0.50 -9.54
N ARG A 4 15.40 0.45 -8.72
CA ARG A 4 14.72 1.71 -8.47
C ARG A 4 15.68 2.86 -8.74
N PHE A 5 15.21 3.87 -9.45
CA PHE A 5 15.97 5.09 -9.69
C PHE A 5 16.25 5.81 -8.38
N PRO A 6 17.38 6.54 -8.23
CA PRO A 6 17.62 7.33 -7.04
C PRO A 6 16.53 8.40 -6.86
N SER A 7 16.20 8.73 -5.61
CA SER A 7 15.22 9.77 -5.28
C SER A 7 15.82 11.18 -5.32
N THR A 8 17.13 11.31 -5.11
CA THR A 8 17.83 12.59 -4.92
C THR A 8 18.48 13.16 -6.19
N VAL A 9 18.48 12.43 -7.30
CA VAL A 9 19.10 12.88 -8.56
C VAL A 9 18.23 13.91 -9.28
N ALA A 10 18.85 14.73 -10.13
CA ALA A 10 18.12 15.61 -11.03
C ALA A 10 17.19 14.80 -11.96
N GLU A 11 15.99 15.32 -12.24
CA GLU A 11 14.99 14.63 -13.07
C GLU A 11 15.53 14.33 -14.47
N LYS A 12 16.35 15.25 -15.01
CA LYS A 12 17.03 15.08 -16.29
C LYS A 12 17.91 13.82 -16.30
N ILE A 13 18.70 13.60 -15.25
CA ILE A 13 19.58 12.43 -15.12
C ILE A 13 18.76 11.14 -14.99
N ALA A 14 17.68 11.17 -14.20
CA ALA A 14 16.79 10.01 -14.06
C ALA A 14 16.14 9.64 -15.40
N ARG A 15 15.76 10.65 -16.19
CA ARG A 15 15.17 10.47 -17.53
C ARG A 15 16.18 9.93 -18.54
N GLU A 16 17.39 10.46 -18.56
CA GLU A 16 18.49 9.95 -19.41
C GLU A 16 18.75 8.47 -19.08
N GLY A 17 18.85 8.09 -17.80
CA GLY A 17 19.00 6.70 -17.40
C GLY A 17 17.82 5.80 -17.79
N TRP A 18 16.59 6.33 -17.76
CA TRP A 18 15.41 5.61 -18.26
C TRP A 18 15.47 5.40 -19.78
N GLU A 19 15.86 6.41 -20.55
CA GLU A 19 16.02 6.32 -22.00
C GLU A 19 17.07 5.28 -22.38
N GLU A 20 18.21 5.24 -21.70
CA GLU A 20 19.22 4.18 -21.89
C GLU A 20 18.68 2.77 -21.67
N ILE A 21 17.79 2.59 -20.67
CA ILE A 21 17.15 1.29 -20.41
C ILE A 21 16.21 0.93 -21.56
N VAL A 22 15.34 1.86 -21.98
CA VAL A 22 14.33 1.64 -23.04
C VAL A 22 14.99 1.37 -24.39
N GLU A 23 16.10 2.04 -24.68
CA GLU A 23 16.91 1.83 -25.89
C GLU A 23 17.79 0.58 -25.83
N GLY A 24 17.88 -0.10 -24.67
CA GLY A 24 18.69 -1.31 -24.50
C GLY A 24 20.18 -1.07 -24.30
N ARG A 25 20.61 0.17 -24.05
CA ARG A 25 22.01 0.58 -23.87
C ARG A 25 22.48 0.53 -22.41
N SER A 26 21.55 0.48 -21.46
CA SER A 26 21.86 0.45 -20.03
C SER A 26 22.65 -0.80 -19.61
N THR A 27 23.59 -0.63 -18.68
CA THR A 27 24.38 -1.71 -18.07
C THR A 27 23.52 -2.71 -17.29
N LEU A 28 22.28 -2.35 -16.93
CA LEU A 28 21.32 -3.26 -16.30
C LEU A 28 20.94 -4.47 -17.18
N TRP A 29 21.25 -4.42 -18.47
CA TRP A 29 20.99 -5.50 -19.41
C TRP A 29 22.13 -6.53 -19.55
N ASN A 30 23.32 -6.26 -19.00
CA ASN A 30 24.53 -7.07 -19.26
C ASN A 30 24.35 -8.56 -18.94
N ASP A 31 23.60 -8.88 -17.88
CA ASP A 31 23.36 -10.26 -17.43
C ASP A 31 21.99 -10.82 -17.86
N VAL A 32 21.28 -10.12 -18.76
CA VAL A 32 19.96 -10.51 -19.24
C VAL A 32 20.06 -11.05 -20.65
N GLY A 33 19.73 -12.33 -20.84
CA GLY A 33 19.73 -12.98 -22.16
C GLY A 33 18.86 -12.23 -23.18
N GLU A 34 19.26 -12.26 -24.44
CA GLU A 34 18.67 -11.43 -25.52
C GLU A 34 17.15 -11.57 -25.63
N ASP A 35 16.62 -12.79 -25.65
CA ASP A 35 15.17 -13.03 -25.73
C ASP A 35 14.41 -12.39 -24.55
N LYS A 36 14.96 -12.52 -23.33
CA LYS A 36 14.39 -11.93 -22.12
C LYS A 36 14.49 -10.41 -22.15
N ARG A 37 15.61 -9.87 -22.62
CA ARG A 37 15.83 -8.43 -22.79
C ARG A 37 14.78 -7.84 -23.71
N GLU A 38 14.61 -8.40 -24.92
CA GLU A 38 13.62 -7.91 -25.87
C GLU A 38 12.19 -8.03 -25.34
N CYS A 39 11.88 -9.14 -24.65
CA CYS A 39 10.59 -9.30 -23.98
C CYS A 39 10.35 -8.21 -22.93
N ILE A 40 11.27 -7.98 -21.99
CA ILE A 40 11.13 -6.94 -20.95
C ILE A 40 10.99 -5.56 -21.60
N ARG A 41 11.89 -5.26 -22.55
CA ARG A 41 11.99 -3.97 -23.20
C ARG A 41 10.71 -3.61 -23.94
N ALA A 42 10.04 -4.56 -24.59
CA ALA A 42 8.76 -4.32 -25.26
C ALA A 42 7.70 -3.71 -24.32
N PHE A 43 7.59 -4.19 -23.09
CA PHE A 43 6.64 -3.63 -22.10
C PHE A 43 7.10 -2.29 -21.52
N LEU A 44 8.40 -2.07 -21.37
CA LEU A 44 8.95 -0.78 -20.94
C LEU A 44 8.75 0.31 -22.00
N VAL A 45 8.92 -0.03 -23.29
CA VAL A 45 8.61 0.85 -24.44
C VAL A 45 7.11 1.18 -24.46
N HIS A 46 6.25 0.18 -24.23
CA HIS A 46 4.81 0.40 -24.12
C HIS A 46 4.48 1.35 -22.96
N PHE A 47 5.07 1.12 -21.78
CA PHE A 47 4.94 2.04 -20.63
C PHE A 47 5.39 3.46 -20.96
N GLN A 48 6.54 3.63 -21.64
CA GLN A 48 7.01 4.94 -22.10
C GLN A 48 5.98 5.63 -23.00
N THR A 49 5.39 4.88 -23.93
CA THR A 49 4.35 5.41 -24.83
C THR A 49 3.15 5.93 -24.04
N LEU A 50 2.76 5.21 -23.00
CA LEU A 50 1.65 5.60 -22.13
C LEU A 50 1.98 6.85 -21.28
N CYS A 51 3.21 6.99 -20.80
CA CYS A 51 3.69 8.21 -20.16
C CYS A 51 3.59 9.42 -21.11
N LEU A 52 4.00 9.25 -22.37
CA LEU A 52 3.95 10.30 -23.39
C LEU A 52 2.51 10.68 -23.77
N ARG A 53 1.57 9.72 -23.83
CA ARG A 53 0.13 10.01 -24.03
C ARG A 53 -0.45 10.94 -22.96
N ARG A 54 0.20 11.04 -21.79
CA ARG A 54 -0.18 11.91 -20.67
C ARG A 54 0.88 12.97 -20.37
N ALA A 55 1.61 13.44 -21.40
CA ALA A 55 2.71 14.39 -21.25
C ALA A 55 2.35 15.66 -20.45
N HIS A 56 1.08 16.12 -20.52
CA HIS A 56 0.58 17.25 -19.73
C HIS A 56 0.70 17.06 -18.20
N LYS A 57 0.87 15.82 -17.71
CA LYS A 57 1.04 15.49 -16.29
C LYS A 57 2.50 15.43 -15.82
N ARG A 58 3.49 15.71 -16.69
CA ARG A 58 4.94 15.72 -16.40
C ARG A 58 5.37 14.55 -15.49
N PHE A 59 5.40 13.34 -16.03
CA PHE A 59 5.80 12.14 -15.29
C PHE A 59 7.27 12.23 -14.85
N SER A 60 7.52 12.00 -13.56
CA SER A 60 8.87 12.00 -12.97
C SER A 60 9.41 10.58 -12.81
N PHE A 61 10.67 10.38 -13.20
CA PHE A 61 11.38 9.11 -13.03
C PHE A 61 12.20 9.03 -11.73
N ARG A 62 12.23 10.09 -10.91
CA ARG A 62 12.85 10.04 -9.57
C ARG A 62 12.16 8.99 -8.70
N ASN A 63 12.95 8.17 -8.01
CA ASN A 63 12.48 7.05 -7.19
C ASN A 63 11.59 6.02 -7.93
N PHE A 64 11.57 6.03 -9.27
CA PHE A 64 10.73 5.14 -10.06
C PHE A 64 11.22 3.69 -10.00
N SER A 65 10.29 2.74 -9.94
CA SER A 65 10.59 1.29 -9.94
C SER A 65 10.46 0.73 -11.34
N LEU A 66 11.53 0.12 -11.85
CA LEU A 66 11.54 -0.52 -13.17
C LEU A 66 10.49 -1.63 -13.26
N GLY A 67 10.34 -2.41 -12.19
CA GLY A 67 9.32 -3.45 -12.09
C GLY A 67 7.89 -2.90 -12.15
N ASN A 68 7.64 -1.71 -11.59
CA ASN A 68 6.32 -1.08 -11.66
C ASN A 68 6.01 -0.60 -13.08
N GLY A 69 7.00 -0.07 -13.79
CA GLY A 69 6.88 0.28 -15.21
C GLY A 69 6.49 -0.91 -16.06
N PHE A 70 7.21 -2.02 -15.89
CA PHE A 70 6.90 -3.26 -16.59
C PHE A 70 5.50 -3.80 -16.23
N LEU A 71 5.13 -3.88 -14.94
CA LEU A 71 3.81 -4.37 -14.55
C LEU A 71 2.69 -3.50 -15.10
N THR A 72 2.91 -2.19 -15.13
CA THR A 72 1.94 -1.23 -15.68
C THR A 72 1.80 -1.41 -17.19
N GLY A 73 2.92 -1.53 -17.92
CA GLY A 73 2.91 -1.81 -19.36
C GLY A 73 2.25 -3.17 -19.68
N ALA A 74 2.61 -4.23 -18.96
CA ALA A 74 2.07 -5.57 -19.17
C ALA A 74 0.57 -5.65 -18.82
N ARG A 75 0.15 -5.05 -17.70
CA ARG A 75 -1.27 -5.00 -17.31
C ARG A 75 -2.10 -4.26 -18.34
N ASP A 76 -1.63 -3.11 -18.82
CA ASP A 76 -2.34 -2.32 -19.83
C ASP A 76 -2.46 -3.11 -21.15
N LEU A 77 -1.36 -3.70 -21.63
CA LEU A 77 -1.35 -4.48 -22.88
C LEU A 77 -2.27 -5.70 -22.81
N PHE A 78 -2.26 -6.44 -21.70
CA PHE A 78 -3.09 -7.64 -21.54
C PHE A 78 -4.52 -7.33 -21.07
N SER A 79 -4.79 -6.11 -20.60
CA SER A 79 -6.02 -5.78 -19.88
C SER A 79 -6.33 -6.78 -18.74
N SER A 80 -5.28 -7.31 -18.11
CA SER A 80 -5.35 -8.40 -17.13
C SER A 80 -4.17 -8.33 -16.16
N LEU A 81 -4.47 -8.04 -14.89
CA LEU A 81 -3.48 -8.05 -13.82
C LEU A 81 -2.88 -9.46 -13.58
N PRO A 82 -3.66 -10.56 -13.52
CA PRO A 82 -3.10 -11.90 -13.37
C PRO A 82 -2.12 -12.28 -14.47
N SER A 83 -2.42 -11.94 -15.73
CA SER A 83 -1.53 -12.22 -16.87
C SER A 83 -0.21 -11.44 -16.76
N ALA A 84 -0.28 -10.18 -16.32
CA ALA A 84 0.90 -9.35 -16.09
C ALA A 84 1.78 -9.91 -14.96
N ILE A 85 1.17 -10.37 -13.86
CA ILE A 85 1.88 -11.02 -12.74
C ILE A 85 2.54 -12.33 -13.21
N PHE A 86 1.82 -13.15 -13.97
CA PHE A 86 2.35 -14.40 -14.52
C PHE A 86 3.59 -14.16 -15.40
N LEU A 87 3.51 -13.19 -16.32
CA LEU A 87 4.64 -12.83 -17.16
C LEU A 87 5.81 -12.29 -16.33
N PHE A 88 5.54 -11.42 -15.34
CA PHE A 88 6.57 -10.91 -14.44
C PHE A 88 7.29 -12.05 -13.73
N LYS A 89 6.54 -13.03 -13.18
CA LYS A 89 7.08 -14.21 -12.51
C LYS A 89 8.03 -14.99 -13.45
N SER A 90 7.57 -15.25 -14.67
CA SER A 90 8.32 -16.00 -15.69
C SER A 90 9.64 -15.30 -16.05
N VAL A 91 9.56 -14.00 -16.34
CA VAL A 91 10.71 -13.20 -16.79
C VAL A 91 11.71 -12.95 -15.66
N ALA A 92 11.23 -12.74 -14.43
CA ALA A 92 12.07 -12.58 -13.24
C ALA A 92 12.71 -13.88 -12.76
N GLY A 93 12.38 -15.04 -13.36
CA GLY A 93 12.94 -16.34 -12.96
C GLY A 93 12.53 -16.76 -11.55
N VAL A 94 11.35 -16.34 -11.10
CA VAL A 94 10.83 -16.70 -9.77
C VAL A 94 10.49 -18.20 -9.75
N ASN A 95 10.85 -18.87 -8.64
CA ASN A 95 10.62 -20.30 -8.45
C ASN A 95 9.18 -20.72 -8.81
N GLU A 96 9.04 -21.81 -9.55
CA GLU A 96 7.74 -22.35 -9.98
C GLU A 96 6.80 -22.62 -8.81
N ARG A 97 7.34 -23.03 -7.65
CA ARG A 97 6.60 -23.29 -6.40
C ARG A 97 6.01 -22.04 -5.76
N ALA A 98 6.53 -20.85 -6.07
CA ALA A 98 6.01 -19.60 -5.55
C ALA A 98 4.85 -19.10 -6.43
N GLN A 99 3.74 -18.71 -5.82
CA GLN A 99 2.61 -18.11 -6.52
C GLN A 99 2.36 -16.71 -5.96
N VAL A 100 2.12 -15.77 -6.87
CA VAL A 100 1.74 -14.39 -6.52
C VAL A 100 0.32 -14.20 -7.01
N ILE A 101 -0.61 -14.03 -6.09
CA ILE A 101 -2.04 -13.98 -6.37
C ILE A 101 -2.55 -12.62 -5.88
N PRO A 102 -3.16 -11.79 -6.75
CA PRO A 102 -3.80 -10.57 -6.29
C PRO A 102 -5.06 -10.94 -5.50
N VAL A 103 -5.25 -10.33 -4.33
CA VAL A 103 -6.41 -10.60 -3.47
C VAL A 103 -7.74 -10.16 -4.08
N ILE A 104 -7.70 -9.15 -4.97
CA ILE A 104 -8.83 -8.66 -5.74
C ILE A 104 -8.40 -8.63 -7.21
N ASN A 105 -9.22 -9.22 -8.08
CA ASN A 105 -8.99 -9.20 -9.52
C ASN A 105 -9.93 -8.19 -10.20
N THR A 106 -9.50 -6.93 -10.29
CA THR A 106 -10.28 -5.88 -10.96
C THR A 106 -9.40 -5.01 -11.84
N ASN A 107 -9.94 -4.64 -13.00
CA ASN A 107 -9.36 -3.63 -13.89
C ASN A 107 -9.80 -2.21 -13.52
N GLN A 108 -10.74 -2.06 -12.58
CA GLN A 108 -11.18 -0.75 -12.11
C GLN A 108 -10.19 -0.19 -11.09
N THR A 109 -10.03 1.13 -11.08
CA THR A 109 -9.31 1.78 -9.98
C THR A 109 -10.15 1.69 -8.71
N ILE A 110 -9.61 0.98 -7.73
CA ILE A 110 -10.09 0.96 -6.35
C ILE A 110 -8.98 1.51 -5.45
N THR A 111 -9.37 2.11 -4.33
CA THR A 111 -8.43 2.55 -3.30
C THR A 111 -9.00 2.28 -1.92
N ILE A 112 -8.19 2.48 -0.88
CA ILE A 112 -8.58 2.29 0.52
C ILE A 112 -8.81 3.63 1.20
N ALA A 113 -9.70 3.63 2.19
CA ALA A 113 -9.92 4.74 3.11
C ALA A 113 -9.99 4.21 4.54
N ALA A 114 -9.59 5.05 5.50
CA ALA A 114 -9.67 4.76 6.93
C ALA A 114 -10.65 5.74 7.60
N SER A 115 -11.54 5.24 8.48
CA SER A 115 -12.19 6.08 9.49
C SER A 115 -11.38 6.02 10.77
N LEU A 116 -11.25 7.16 11.43
CA LEU A 116 -10.60 7.28 12.72
C LEU A 116 -11.65 7.33 13.84
N GLU A 117 -11.27 6.94 15.06
CA GLU A 117 -12.16 6.95 16.23
C GLU A 117 -12.71 8.36 16.57
N ASN A 118 -12.02 9.43 16.20
CA ASN A 118 -12.49 10.81 16.35
C ASN A 118 -13.54 11.23 15.30
N GLY A 119 -13.88 10.34 14.35
CA GLY A 119 -14.85 10.58 13.27
C GLY A 119 -14.24 11.09 11.96
N ASP A 120 -12.94 11.36 11.91
CA ASP A 120 -12.28 11.81 10.69
C ASP A 120 -12.10 10.67 9.68
N LYS A 121 -11.99 11.03 8.39
CA LYS A 121 -11.79 10.09 7.31
C LYS A 121 -10.57 10.46 6.47
N ILE A 122 -9.68 9.50 6.29
CA ILE A 122 -8.48 9.63 5.44
C ILE A 122 -8.65 8.76 4.21
N VAL A 123 -8.48 9.35 3.03
CA VAL A 123 -8.62 8.65 1.74
C VAL A 123 -7.27 8.44 1.09
N GLY A 124 -7.01 7.22 0.64
CA GLY A 124 -5.81 6.84 -0.11
C GLY A 124 -4.72 6.26 0.79
N GLN A 125 -4.16 5.12 0.37
CA GLN A 125 -3.11 4.40 1.11
C GLN A 125 -1.94 5.30 1.53
N CYS A 126 -1.43 6.11 0.60
CA CYS A 126 -0.33 7.02 0.92
C CYS A 126 -0.73 8.07 1.97
N ASN A 127 -1.94 8.63 1.95
CA ASN A 127 -2.32 9.62 2.97
C ASN A 127 -2.46 8.98 4.37
N ILE A 128 -2.82 7.69 4.42
CA ILE A 128 -2.90 6.90 5.65
C ILE A 128 -1.50 6.53 6.18
N SER A 129 -0.58 6.14 5.31
CA SER A 129 0.75 5.61 5.71
C SER A 129 1.91 6.61 5.65
N HIS A 130 1.91 7.52 4.68
CA HIS A 130 2.98 8.49 4.44
C HIS A 130 2.45 9.69 3.63
N PRO A 131 1.82 10.68 4.29
CA PRO A 131 1.20 11.79 3.60
C PRO A 131 2.29 12.68 3.00
N ALA A 132 2.03 13.24 1.83
CA ALA A 132 2.90 14.25 1.25
C ALA A 132 3.08 15.43 2.23
N PRO A 133 4.29 16.02 2.34
CA PRO A 133 4.49 17.20 3.15
C PRO A 133 3.51 18.31 2.75
N PRO A 134 2.96 19.08 3.71
CA PRO A 134 2.11 20.20 3.38
C PRO A 134 2.88 21.19 2.49
N PRO A 135 2.23 21.82 1.50
CA PRO A 135 2.87 22.85 0.71
C PRO A 135 3.32 23.99 1.63
N PRO A 136 4.48 24.61 1.38
CA PRO A 136 4.89 25.78 2.15
C PRO A 136 3.80 26.86 2.03
N ILE A 137 3.36 27.37 3.17
CA ILE A 137 2.43 28.50 3.21
C ILE A 137 3.17 29.67 2.54
N PRO A 138 2.63 30.28 1.48
CA PRO A 138 3.25 31.46 0.90
C PRO A 138 3.37 32.52 2.00
N PRO A 139 4.52 33.20 2.15
CA PRO A 139 4.62 34.31 3.09
C PRO A 139 3.53 35.33 2.73
N LEU A 140 2.75 35.73 3.73
CA LEU A 140 1.82 36.86 3.65
C LEU A 140 2.65 38.14 3.43
N THR A 141 3.02 38.42 2.19
CA THR A 141 3.63 39.69 1.82
C THR A 141 2.54 40.76 1.82
N GLY A 142 2.60 41.59 2.86
CA GLY A 142 2.03 42.94 3.02
C GLY A 142 0.88 43.35 2.09
N LEU A 143 -0.35 43.21 2.56
CA LEU A 143 -1.47 44.03 2.09
C LEU A 143 -1.23 45.47 2.55
N ASN A 144 -0.84 46.33 1.62
CA ASN A 144 -0.79 47.78 1.80
C ASN A 144 -2.14 48.31 2.30
N SER A 145 -2.08 49.04 3.41
CA SER A 145 -3.17 49.80 4.01
C SER A 145 -3.83 50.74 3.01
N ARG A 146 -5.13 50.58 2.78
CA ARG A 146 -6.03 51.68 2.44
C ARG A 146 -7.30 51.58 3.27
N GLU A 147 -7.42 52.53 4.19
CA GLU A 147 -8.62 52.81 4.99
C GLU A 147 -9.82 53.14 4.10
N GLY A 148 -11.01 52.70 4.50
CA GLY A 148 -12.26 53.23 3.96
C GLY A 148 -13.50 52.35 4.06
N LEU A 149 -14.27 52.58 5.13
CA LEU A 149 -15.74 52.44 5.28
C LEU A 149 -16.33 51.10 5.75
N VAL A 150 -17.14 51.27 6.80
CA VAL A 150 -17.80 50.31 7.69
C VAL A 150 -19.09 49.76 7.07
N GLY A 151 -19.32 48.45 7.18
CA GLY A 151 -20.60 47.77 6.93
C GLY A 151 -20.70 46.46 7.72
N PRO A 152 -21.90 46.01 8.15
CA PRO A 152 -22.05 45.10 9.28
C PRO A 152 -21.80 43.61 8.92
N ARG A 153 -21.24 42.89 9.90
CA ARG A 153 -20.93 41.44 9.87
C ARG A 153 -22.18 40.56 9.78
N PRO A 154 -22.11 39.44 9.03
CA PRO A 154 -22.81 38.21 9.39
C PRO A 154 -21.85 37.10 9.85
N SER A 155 -22.37 36.24 10.71
CA SER A 155 -21.73 35.16 11.49
C SER A 155 -21.01 34.08 10.65
N PRO A 156 -20.04 33.33 11.23
CA PRO A 156 -19.27 32.33 10.50
C PRO A 156 -20.06 31.01 10.38
N ASN A 157 -20.65 30.76 9.22
CA ASN A 157 -21.08 29.43 8.83
C ASN A 157 -19.85 28.65 8.31
N ASN A 158 -19.35 27.74 9.13
CA ASN A 158 -18.23 26.87 8.83
C ASN A 158 -18.70 25.75 7.87
N HIS A 159 -18.75 26.04 6.57
CA HIS A 159 -18.84 24.99 5.55
C HIS A 159 -17.44 24.70 5.03
N LEU A 160 -16.80 23.70 5.66
CA LEU A 160 -15.65 22.99 5.12
C LEU A 160 -16.02 22.48 3.71
N ARG A 161 -15.59 23.20 2.68
CA ARG A 161 -15.59 22.68 1.31
C ARG A 161 -14.53 21.59 1.25
N PRO A 162 -14.86 20.32 0.94
CA PRO A 162 -13.85 19.30 0.77
C PRO A 162 -13.03 19.66 -0.48
N SER A 163 -11.78 20.06 -0.28
CA SER A 163 -10.79 20.13 -1.34
C SER A 163 -10.57 18.71 -1.85
N ARG A 164 -11.35 18.30 -2.86
CA ARG A 164 -11.19 17.05 -3.59
C ARG A 164 -9.88 17.13 -4.37
N ARG A 165 -8.73 16.89 -3.72
CA ARG A 165 -7.52 16.48 -4.43
C ARG A 165 -7.80 15.09 -5.01
N ARG A 166 -8.06 15.06 -6.32
CA ARG A 166 -8.07 13.82 -7.11
C ARG A 166 -6.66 13.29 -7.09
N ASP A 167 -6.39 12.24 -6.31
CA ASP A 167 -5.22 11.38 -6.53
C ASP A 167 -5.47 10.53 -7.80
N SER A 168 -5.56 11.19 -8.96
CA SER A 168 -5.72 10.54 -10.27
C SER A 168 -4.34 10.21 -10.86
N ARG A 169 -3.61 9.36 -10.14
CA ARG A 169 -2.32 8.78 -10.57
C ARG A 169 -2.38 7.28 -10.85
N THR A 170 -3.54 6.63 -10.72
CA THR A 170 -3.73 5.31 -11.32
C THR A 170 -3.88 5.44 -12.83
N PHE A 171 -3.30 4.46 -13.51
CA PHE A 171 -3.09 4.45 -14.94
C PHE A 171 -4.40 4.32 -15.77
N ASP A 172 -5.55 4.17 -15.12
CA ASP A 172 -6.80 3.71 -15.73
C ASP A 172 -7.87 4.82 -15.81
N THR A 173 -7.60 5.92 -16.52
CA THR A 173 -8.65 6.85 -16.98
C THR A 173 -8.58 7.04 -18.49
N MET A 174 -9.62 6.58 -19.18
CA MET A 174 -9.97 7.09 -20.51
C MET A 174 -10.64 8.44 -20.32
N ASP A 175 -10.04 9.49 -20.87
CA ASP A 175 -10.61 10.83 -20.90
C ASP A 175 -11.48 10.95 -22.15
N SER A 176 -12.77 10.63 -22.04
CA SER A 176 -13.75 10.91 -23.08
C SER A 176 -14.30 12.32 -22.88
N ALA A 177 -13.54 13.33 -23.34
CA ALA A 177 -14.03 14.68 -23.54
C ALA A 177 -13.69 15.14 -24.96
N GLN A 178 -14.70 15.25 -25.82
CA GLN A 178 -14.58 15.89 -27.13
C GLN A 178 -14.27 17.39 -26.98
N PRO A 179 -13.51 18.00 -27.89
CA PRO A 179 -13.16 19.41 -27.80
C PRO A 179 -14.29 20.30 -28.34
N SER A 180 -14.75 21.24 -27.51
CA SER A 180 -15.55 22.38 -27.96
C SER A 180 -14.61 23.54 -28.34
N PRO A 181 -14.81 24.24 -29.48
CA PRO A 181 -13.91 25.29 -29.93
C PRO A 181 -14.28 26.65 -29.29
N GLY A 182 -13.29 27.38 -28.75
CA GLY A 182 -13.57 28.67 -28.13
C GLY A 182 -12.37 29.53 -27.78
N ARG A 183 -11.93 30.31 -28.79
CA ARG A 183 -11.28 31.63 -28.74
C ARG A 183 -9.89 31.78 -28.09
N GLY A 184 -8.96 32.21 -28.94
CA GLY A 184 -7.55 32.39 -28.67
C GLY A 184 -7.21 33.43 -27.62
N ALA A 185 -6.19 33.09 -26.84
CA ALA A 185 -5.29 34.02 -26.19
C ALA A 185 -3.86 33.55 -26.54
N ALA A 186 -3.02 34.47 -27.03
CA ALA A 186 -1.65 34.19 -27.40
C ALA A 186 -0.82 33.77 -26.16
N PRO A 187 0.19 32.89 -26.29
CA PRO A 187 1.01 32.49 -25.16
C PRO A 187 1.94 33.64 -24.74
N LEU A 188 1.91 34.02 -23.48
CA LEU A 188 2.98 34.81 -22.86
C LEU A 188 4.23 33.95 -22.67
N PRO A 189 5.44 34.56 -22.64
CA PRO A 189 6.69 33.80 -22.50
C PRO A 189 6.71 33.12 -21.13
N ILE A 190 7.00 31.81 -21.13
CA ILE A 190 7.31 31.06 -19.92
C ILE A 190 8.76 31.40 -19.59
N GLU A 191 8.99 32.22 -18.58
CA GLU A 191 10.30 32.29 -17.93
C GLU A 191 10.53 30.96 -17.21
N ASP A 192 11.62 30.27 -17.55
CA ASP A 192 12.12 29.08 -16.88
C ASP A 192 12.59 29.48 -15.46
N ALA A 193 11.65 29.59 -14.53
CA ALA A 193 11.96 29.55 -13.11
C ALA A 193 12.06 28.09 -12.69
N ASP A 194 13.21 27.70 -12.15
CA ASP A 194 13.53 26.37 -11.62
C ASP A 194 12.48 25.91 -10.58
N ASP A 195 11.45 25.22 -11.09
CA ASP A 195 10.34 24.63 -10.32
C ASP A 195 10.77 23.30 -9.63
N ASP A 196 12.07 23.07 -9.46
CA ASP A 196 12.65 21.79 -9.04
C ASP A 196 12.33 21.42 -7.57
N GLU A 197 11.98 22.41 -6.72
CA GLU A 197 11.66 22.18 -5.30
C GLU A 197 10.21 21.71 -5.04
N ALA A 198 9.27 21.97 -5.95
CA ALA A 198 7.86 21.62 -5.74
C ALA A 198 7.56 20.15 -6.09
N PHE A 199 8.35 19.53 -6.96
CA PHE A 199 8.12 18.16 -7.47
C PHE A 199 8.69 17.05 -6.57
N GLY A 200 9.64 17.35 -5.70
CA GLY A 200 10.21 16.39 -4.74
C GLY A 200 9.25 15.98 -3.60
N ARG A 201 8.08 16.61 -3.49
CA ARG A 201 7.15 16.46 -2.35
C ARG A 201 5.96 15.52 -2.62
N GLY A 202 5.99 14.71 -3.68
CA GLY A 202 4.95 13.70 -3.92
C GLY A 202 5.20 12.40 -3.14
N ASN A 203 4.18 11.56 -2.96
CA ASN A 203 4.27 10.24 -2.26
C ASN A 203 5.36 9.30 -2.82
N ILE A 204 5.90 9.60 -4.01
CA ILE A 204 7.01 8.86 -4.63
C ILE A 204 8.34 9.16 -3.93
N GLY A 205 8.48 10.26 -3.18
CA GLY A 205 9.69 10.58 -2.40
C GLY A 205 9.81 9.86 -1.05
N TYR A 206 8.82 9.05 -0.66
CA TYR A 206 8.82 8.37 0.64
C TYR A 206 9.98 7.38 0.77
N THR A 207 10.69 7.46 1.89
CA THR A 207 11.70 6.50 2.33
C THR A 207 11.34 6.07 3.75
N LYS A 208 11.18 4.77 3.96
CA LYS A 208 10.80 4.19 5.26
C LYS A 208 11.87 4.49 6.31
N GLY A 209 11.47 5.02 7.47
CA GLY A 209 12.38 5.37 8.58
C GLY A 209 12.65 6.86 8.79
N MET A 210 11.94 7.75 8.08
CA MET A 210 11.83 9.16 8.46
C MET A 210 10.89 9.31 9.67
N GLU A 211 11.01 10.40 10.43
CA GLU A 211 10.16 10.67 11.59
C GLU A 211 8.71 10.89 11.13
N GLU A 212 7.87 9.86 11.30
CA GLU A 212 6.48 9.89 10.86
C GLU A 212 5.61 10.44 11.99
N VAL A 213 4.86 11.51 11.69
CA VAL A 213 3.89 12.05 12.65
C VAL A 213 2.74 11.05 12.79
N PRO A 214 2.50 10.54 14.02
CA PRO A 214 1.39 9.65 14.28
C PRO A 214 0.04 10.27 13.90
N LEU A 215 -0.95 9.45 13.54
CA LEU A 215 -2.31 9.94 13.26
C LEU A 215 -2.95 10.64 14.47
N GLU A 216 -3.79 11.65 14.27
CA GLU A 216 -4.41 12.35 15.40
C GLU A 216 -5.30 11.45 16.28
N SER A 217 -5.81 10.36 15.70
CA SER A 217 -6.64 9.36 16.35
C SER A 217 -6.33 7.96 15.80
N ARG A 218 -6.64 6.91 16.56
CA ARG A 218 -6.55 5.52 16.09
C ARG A 218 -7.49 5.30 14.91
N ILE A 219 -7.11 4.40 14.01
CA ILE A 219 -7.98 3.92 12.94
C ILE A 219 -9.01 2.99 13.56
N GLU A 220 -10.28 3.29 13.33
CA GLU A 220 -11.42 2.47 13.75
C GLU A 220 -11.66 1.35 12.72
N ARG A 221 -11.67 1.70 11.43
CA ARG A 221 -11.85 0.72 10.34
C ARG A 221 -11.20 1.19 9.03
N LEU A 222 -10.88 0.22 8.19
CA LEU A 222 -10.37 0.46 6.84
C LEU A 222 -11.26 -0.23 5.83
N PHE A 223 -11.63 0.46 4.75
CA PHE A 223 -12.58 0.01 3.74
C PHE A 223 -12.16 0.41 2.33
N TYR A 224 -12.65 -0.33 1.35
CA TYR A 224 -12.45 -0.01 -0.06
C TYR A 224 -13.42 1.07 -0.53
N ILE A 225 -12.94 1.96 -1.39
CA ILE A 225 -13.76 2.96 -2.06
C ILE A 225 -13.54 2.95 -3.57
N ASN A 226 -14.58 3.32 -4.31
CA ASN A 226 -14.47 3.59 -5.74
C ASN A 226 -13.94 5.02 -6.01
N LEU A 227 -13.77 5.35 -7.29
CA LEU A 227 -13.34 6.69 -7.74
C LEU A 227 -14.28 7.84 -7.32
N TYR A 228 -15.53 7.54 -6.95
CA TYR A 228 -16.51 8.52 -6.49
C TYR A 228 -16.49 8.71 -4.96
N GLY A 229 -15.62 7.99 -4.24
CA GLY A 229 -15.51 8.06 -2.80
C GLY A 229 -16.53 7.23 -2.03
N GLN A 230 -17.31 6.41 -2.74
CA GLN A 230 -18.31 5.52 -2.15
C GLN A 230 -17.63 4.24 -1.70
N GLU A 231 -18.04 3.74 -0.54
CA GLU A 231 -17.60 2.44 -0.03
C GLU A 231 -18.08 1.32 -0.95
N ILE A 232 -17.19 0.37 -1.23
CA ILE A 232 -17.43 -0.78 -2.09
C ILE A 232 -16.93 -2.05 -1.41
N PHE A 233 -17.44 -3.19 -1.87
CA PHE A 233 -17.04 -4.52 -1.41
C PHE A 233 -16.54 -5.30 -2.62
N PRO A 234 -15.25 -5.15 -3.00
CA PRO A 234 -14.71 -5.84 -4.16
C PRO A 234 -14.86 -7.36 -4.03
N GLU A 235 -15.18 -8.02 -5.13
CA GLU A 235 -15.20 -9.48 -5.15
C GLU A 235 -13.77 -10.01 -4.96
N PRO A 236 -13.55 -10.89 -3.97
CA PRO A 236 -12.25 -11.50 -3.77
C PRO A 236 -11.86 -12.39 -4.96
N ASN A 237 -10.56 -12.52 -5.21
CA ASN A 237 -10.06 -13.43 -6.24
C ASN A 237 -10.27 -14.91 -5.81
N GLY A 238 -10.95 -15.71 -6.62
CA GLY A 238 -11.16 -17.14 -6.34
C GLY A 238 -9.85 -17.91 -6.15
N ASP A 239 -8.81 -17.60 -6.93
CA ASP A 239 -7.48 -18.24 -6.81
C ASP A 239 -6.86 -18.04 -5.41
N PHE A 240 -7.21 -16.94 -4.72
CA PHE A 240 -6.74 -16.67 -3.38
C PHE A 240 -7.37 -17.62 -2.35
N PHE A 241 -8.67 -17.90 -2.48
CA PHE A 241 -9.38 -18.87 -1.64
C PHE A 241 -8.92 -20.30 -1.93
N ASP A 242 -8.81 -20.64 -3.21
CA ASP A 242 -8.24 -21.90 -3.68
C ASP A 242 -6.84 -22.15 -3.12
N ALA A 243 -6.03 -21.09 -3.02
CA ALA A 243 -4.72 -21.19 -2.41
C ALA A 243 -4.84 -21.46 -0.91
N LEU A 244 -5.66 -20.71 -0.17
CA LEU A 244 -5.87 -20.92 1.27
C LEU A 244 -6.30 -22.36 1.58
N ASP A 245 -7.17 -22.95 0.78
CA ASP A 245 -7.66 -24.33 0.98
C ASP A 245 -6.59 -25.39 0.75
N LYS A 246 -5.49 -25.08 0.06
CA LYS A 246 -4.41 -26.02 -0.31
C LYS A 246 -3.14 -25.86 0.54
N ARG A 247 -3.10 -24.96 1.53
CA ARG A 247 -1.90 -24.70 2.35
C ARG A 247 -2.05 -25.22 3.77
N ASP A 248 -0.94 -25.64 4.36
CA ASP A 248 -0.86 -26.04 5.76
C ASP A 248 -0.70 -24.86 6.73
N VAL A 249 -0.08 -23.77 6.26
CA VAL A 249 0.28 -22.62 7.09
C VAL A 249 -0.13 -21.33 6.39
N LEU A 250 -0.88 -20.48 7.11
CA LEU A 250 -1.16 -19.10 6.74
C LEU A 250 -0.26 -18.18 7.55
N VAL A 251 0.47 -17.29 6.89
CA VAL A 251 1.33 -16.30 7.55
C VAL A 251 0.81 -14.90 7.28
N TYR A 252 0.44 -14.18 8.35
CA TYR A 252 0.25 -12.73 8.29
C TYR A 252 1.64 -12.10 8.42
N SER A 253 2.19 -11.65 7.30
CA SER A 253 3.55 -11.10 7.21
C SER A 253 3.74 -9.85 8.08
N CYS A 254 5.00 -9.49 8.33
CA CYS A 254 5.34 -8.18 8.87
C CYS A 254 5.08 -7.07 7.83
N GLY A 255 4.72 -5.89 8.29
CA GLY A 255 4.32 -4.76 7.45
C GLY A 255 3.31 -3.86 8.17
N SER A 256 3.03 -2.69 7.61
CA SER A 256 2.04 -1.77 8.21
C SER A 256 0.69 -2.46 8.32
N LEU A 257 0.14 -2.50 9.54
CA LEU A 257 -1.07 -3.26 9.84
C LEU A 257 -2.22 -2.80 8.94
N TRP A 258 -2.55 -1.51 8.97
CA TRP A 258 -3.73 -0.99 8.30
C TRP A 258 -3.54 -0.87 6.80
N THR A 259 -2.37 -0.46 6.31
CA THR A 259 -2.17 -0.22 4.87
C THR A 259 -1.58 -1.39 4.07
N SER A 260 -1.09 -2.45 4.73
CA SER A 260 -0.53 -3.63 4.04
C SER A 260 -1.27 -4.93 4.37
N ILE A 261 -1.56 -5.19 5.63
CA ILE A 261 -2.16 -6.47 6.06
C ILE A 261 -3.68 -6.42 5.97
N ILE A 262 -4.32 -5.45 6.63
CA ILE A 262 -5.79 -5.33 6.66
C ILE A 262 -6.44 -5.25 5.26
N PRO A 263 -5.88 -4.61 4.22
CA PRO A 263 -6.50 -4.60 2.89
C PRO A 263 -6.63 -6.02 2.30
N CYS A 264 -5.67 -6.90 2.59
CA CYS A 264 -5.74 -8.31 2.18
C CYS A 264 -6.78 -9.11 2.98
N LEU A 265 -7.23 -8.61 4.13
CA LEU A 265 -8.16 -9.28 5.04
C LEU A 265 -9.58 -8.70 5.00
N ALA A 266 -9.74 -7.45 4.53
CA ALA A 266 -11.01 -6.75 4.41
C ALA A 266 -11.84 -7.24 3.21
N LEU A 267 -12.10 -8.55 3.18
CA LEU A 267 -12.72 -9.28 2.07
C LEU A 267 -13.88 -10.13 2.58
N ARG A 268 -14.92 -10.23 1.75
CA ARG A 268 -16.10 -11.05 2.05
C ARG A 268 -15.76 -12.53 2.12
N SER A 269 -16.43 -13.25 3.02
CA SER A 269 -16.30 -14.70 3.23
C SER A 269 -14.90 -15.21 3.63
N LEU A 270 -13.91 -14.31 3.76
CA LEU A 270 -12.53 -14.69 4.05
C LEU A 270 -12.37 -15.20 5.48
N ALA A 271 -13.08 -14.59 6.44
CA ALA A 271 -12.99 -15.00 7.84
C ALA A 271 -13.52 -16.43 7.99
N SER A 272 -14.69 -16.72 7.42
CA SER A 272 -15.26 -18.06 7.39
C SER A 272 -14.33 -19.07 6.70
N SER A 273 -13.71 -18.71 5.58
CA SER A 273 -12.74 -19.57 4.88
C SER A 273 -11.52 -19.89 5.74
N ILE A 274 -10.92 -18.89 6.40
CA ILE A 274 -9.76 -19.10 7.30
C ILE A 274 -10.17 -19.95 8.51
N ALA A 275 -11.28 -19.61 9.16
CA ALA A 275 -11.72 -20.24 10.40
C ALA A 275 -12.11 -21.72 10.19
N GLN A 276 -12.83 -22.02 9.11
CA GLN A 276 -13.31 -23.37 8.79
C GLN A 276 -12.32 -24.21 7.99
N SER A 277 -11.19 -23.63 7.56
CA SER A 277 -10.19 -24.35 6.77
C SER A 277 -9.69 -25.59 7.51
N LYS A 278 -9.76 -26.74 6.81
CA LYS A 278 -9.27 -28.05 7.31
C LYS A 278 -7.80 -28.29 6.98
N SER A 279 -7.25 -27.54 6.03
CA SER A 279 -5.86 -27.66 5.60
C SER A 279 -4.94 -26.78 6.42
N LEU A 280 -5.39 -25.58 6.80
CA LEU A 280 -4.62 -24.64 7.63
C LEU A 280 -4.46 -25.17 9.06
N LYS A 281 -3.31 -25.79 9.33
CA LYS A 281 -2.91 -26.27 10.65
C LYS A 281 -2.37 -25.14 11.52
N ALA A 282 -1.60 -24.21 10.93
CA ALA A 282 -1.09 -23.02 11.61
C ALA A 282 -1.52 -21.73 10.90
N LYS A 283 -1.84 -20.72 11.69
CA LYS A 283 -2.13 -19.34 11.29
C LYS A 283 -1.23 -18.43 12.12
N VAL A 284 -0.10 -18.01 11.55
CA VAL A 284 0.99 -17.34 12.27
C VAL A 284 1.02 -15.86 11.92
N MET A 285 0.96 -14.99 12.92
CA MET A 285 1.17 -13.55 12.74
C MET A 285 2.62 -13.17 13.07
N LEU A 286 3.28 -12.46 12.16
CA LEU A 286 4.58 -11.86 12.42
C LEU A 286 4.37 -10.44 12.98
N LEU A 287 4.61 -10.26 14.28
CA LEU A 287 4.39 -8.98 14.95
C LEU A 287 5.48 -7.97 14.59
N ASN A 288 5.09 -6.76 14.19
CA ASN A 288 6.04 -5.68 13.94
C ASN A 288 6.87 -5.37 15.18
N SER A 289 8.16 -5.12 14.99
CA SER A 289 9.07 -4.78 16.10
C SER A 289 8.88 -3.35 16.60
N VAL A 290 8.34 -2.44 15.78
CA VAL A 290 8.08 -1.04 16.13
C VAL A 290 6.73 -0.62 15.55
N ASN A 291 6.00 0.20 16.31
CA ASN A 291 4.75 0.81 15.85
C ASN A 291 5.03 1.95 14.87
N ASP A 292 4.27 1.98 13.78
CA ASP A 292 4.29 3.08 12.81
C ASP A 292 3.24 4.13 13.15
N ARG A 293 3.08 5.15 12.30
CA ARG A 293 2.09 6.21 12.53
C ARG A 293 0.64 5.72 12.64
N GLU A 294 0.34 4.55 12.08
CA GLU A 294 -0.99 3.93 12.01
C GLU A 294 -1.35 3.20 13.32
N THR A 295 -0.33 2.78 14.08
CA THR A 295 -0.42 1.83 15.19
C THR A 295 0.15 2.37 16.50
N ARG A 296 0.13 3.69 16.69
CA ARG A 296 0.63 4.33 17.92
C ARG A 296 0.00 3.71 19.17
N ASP A 297 0.85 3.38 20.13
CA ASP A 297 0.49 2.78 21.41
C ASP A 297 -0.26 1.43 21.26
N TYR A 298 -0.09 0.73 20.14
CA TYR A 298 -0.61 -0.63 20.00
C TYR A 298 0.28 -1.60 20.77
N THR A 299 -0.37 -2.46 21.55
CA THR A 299 0.18 -3.69 22.12
C THR A 299 0.01 -4.85 21.12
N ALA A 300 0.70 -5.98 21.33
CA ALA A 300 0.49 -7.18 20.52
C ALA A 300 -0.98 -7.64 20.52
N MET A 301 -1.70 -7.46 21.64
CA MET A 301 -3.12 -7.77 21.73
C MET A 301 -3.97 -6.86 20.83
N ASP A 302 -3.63 -5.58 20.71
CA ASP A 302 -4.33 -4.65 19.81
C ASP A 302 -4.18 -5.08 18.34
N TYR A 303 -3.01 -5.55 17.93
CA TYR A 303 -2.80 -6.11 16.58
C TYR A 303 -3.70 -7.33 16.32
N ILE A 304 -3.71 -8.26 17.27
CA ILE A 304 -4.51 -9.50 17.22
C ILE A 304 -6.00 -9.17 17.14
N ASP A 305 -6.49 -8.30 18.02
CA ASP A 305 -7.90 -7.92 18.07
C ASP A 305 -8.30 -7.13 16.83
N THR A 306 -7.44 -6.26 16.30
CA THR A 306 -7.68 -5.52 15.06
C THR A 306 -7.88 -6.46 13.87
N ILE A 307 -6.98 -7.43 13.69
CA ILE A 307 -7.11 -8.44 12.61
C ILE A 307 -8.41 -9.22 12.77
N ALA A 308 -8.69 -9.75 13.96
CA ALA A 308 -9.89 -10.54 14.21
C ALA A 308 -11.18 -9.74 14.04
N ASN A 309 -11.20 -8.47 14.46
CA ASN A 309 -12.33 -7.56 14.30
C ASN A 309 -12.58 -7.25 12.81
N MET A 310 -11.53 -6.95 12.04
CA MET A 310 -11.66 -6.66 10.61
C MET A 310 -12.12 -7.86 9.81
N LEU A 311 -11.58 -9.06 10.08
CA LEU A 311 -12.06 -10.29 9.47
C LEU A 311 -13.55 -10.50 9.75
N ARG A 312 -13.97 -10.41 11.02
CA ARG A 312 -15.40 -10.55 11.39
C ARG A 312 -16.29 -9.48 10.76
N HIS A 313 -15.82 -8.24 10.67
CA HIS A 313 -16.59 -7.13 10.13
C HIS A 313 -16.92 -7.32 8.64
N TYR A 314 -15.95 -7.81 7.85
CA TYR A 314 -16.10 -7.94 6.40
C TYR A 314 -16.66 -9.28 5.93
N ASP A 315 -16.67 -10.31 6.79
CA ASP A 315 -17.08 -11.66 6.42
C ASP A 315 -18.52 -11.71 5.88
N VAL A 316 -19.47 -11.10 6.62
CA VAL A 316 -20.88 -11.00 6.22
C VAL A 316 -21.26 -9.53 5.99
N PRO A 317 -21.68 -9.16 4.77
CA PRO A 317 -22.11 -7.79 4.47
C PRO A 317 -23.23 -7.33 5.41
N VAL A 318 -23.16 -6.07 5.87
CA VAL A 318 -24.14 -5.45 6.79
C VAL A 318 -25.62 -5.70 6.42
N PRO A 319 -26.04 -5.67 5.13
CA PRO A 319 -27.44 -5.96 4.77
C PRO A 319 -27.89 -7.40 5.05
N LEU A 320 -26.95 -8.34 5.19
CA LEU A 320 -27.17 -9.77 5.41
C LEU A 320 -26.91 -10.21 6.85
N GLN A 321 -26.51 -9.29 7.75
CA GLN A 321 -26.30 -9.54 9.18
C GLN A 321 -27.61 -9.69 9.97
N ASN A 322 -28.62 -10.36 9.40
CA ASN A 322 -29.89 -10.59 10.09
C ASN A 322 -29.68 -11.48 11.32
N ARG A 323 -30.17 -10.98 12.47
CA ARG A 323 -30.03 -11.55 13.81
C ARG A 323 -30.51 -12.99 13.91
N GLY A 324 -29.59 -13.94 13.98
CA GLY A 324 -29.85 -15.32 14.40
C GLY A 324 -28.76 -16.26 13.91
N ASN A 325 -27.78 -16.56 14.76
CA ASN A 325 -26.57 -17.35 14.47
C ASN A 325 -25.63 -16.71 13.43
N MET A 326 -24.96 -15.63 13.83
CA MET A 326 -23.62 -15.39 13.30
C MET A 326 -22.69 -16.36 14.04
N ASP A 327 -21.96 -17.21 13.32
CA ASP A 327 -20.84 -17.94 13.91
C ASP A 327 -19.80 -16.90 14.32
N ILE A 328 -19.82 -16.51 15.60
CA ILE A 328 -18.82 -15.59 16.14
C ILE A 328 -17.55 -16.40 16.31
N TRP A 329 -16.71 -16.37 15.28
CA TRP A 329 -15.39 -16.97 15.34
C TRP A 329 -14.57 -16.34 16.46
N GLU A 330 -14.01 -17.18 17.32
CA GLU A 330 -13.01 -16.75 18.30
C GLU A 330 -11.75 -16.27 17.58
N THR A 331 -10.96 -15.43 18.26
CA THR A 331 -9.68 -14.92 17.74
C THR A 331 -8.72 -16.05 17.37
N SER A 332 -8.71 -17.14 18.15
CA SER A 332 -7.92 -18.35 17.93
C SER A 332 -8.21 -19.04 16.59
N SER A 333 -9.44 -18.87 16.06
CA SER A 333 -9.82 -19.37 14.74
C SER A 333 -9.12 -18.62 13.60
N PHE A 334 -8.62 -17.41 13.83
CA PHE A 334 -7.92 -16.62 12.82
C PHE A 334 -6.41 -16.60 13.02
N ILE A 335 -5.95 -16.62 14.27
CA ILE A 335 -4.55 -16.52 14.65
C ILE A 335 -4.29 -17.58 15.71
N THR A 336 -3.39 -18.51 15.38
CA THR A 336 -2.98 -19.60 16.30
C THR A 336 -1.66 -19.29 16.99
N HIS A 337 -0.76 -18.59 16.30
CA HIS A 337 0.58 -18.29 16.79
C HIS A 337 0.93 -16.84 16.50
N VAL A 338 1.70 -16.22 17.39
CA VAL A 338 2.25 -14.88 17.20
C VAL A 338 3.75 -14.94 17.38
N ALA A 339 4.48 -14.72 16.29
CA ALA A 339 5.93 -14.65 16.31
C ALA A 339 6.38 -13.20 16.49
N TYR A 340 7.24 -12.96 17.46
CA TYR A 340 7.81 -11.65 17.73
C TYR A 340 9.32 -11.75 18.00
N LEU A 341 10.05 -10.70 17.66
CA LEU A 341 11.49 -10.62 17.89
C LEU A 341 11.78 -10.04 19.27
N GLU A 342 12.68 -10.68 20.00
CA GLU A 342 13.21 -10.14 21.26
C GLU A 342 13.83 -8.75 21.04
N GLY A 343 13.55 -7.80 21.95
CA GLY A 343 14.03 -6.42 21.83
C GLY A 343 13.19 -5.52 20.91
N GLY A 344 12.02 -5.99 20.45
CA GLY A 344 11.00 -5.11 19.86
C GLY A 344 10.42 -4.12 20.88
N SER A 345 9.95 -2.96 20.40
CA SER A 345 9.35 -1.92 21.24
C SER A 345 7.85 -2.12 21.47
N VAL A 346 7.19 -2.99 20.70
CA VAL A 346 5.77 -3.31 20.87
C VAL A 346 5.61 -4.17 22.12
N GLU A 347 4.71 -3.77 23.02
CA GLU A 347 4.44 -4.50 24.26
C GLU A 347 3.78 -5.85 23.96
N VAL A 348 4.31 -6.91 24.57
CA VAL A 348 3.83 -8.28 24.40
C VAL A 348 3.49 -8.89 25.75
N ASP A 349 2.24 -9.31 25.92
CA ASP A 349 1.79 -10.08 27.09
C ASP A 349 1.52 -11.54 26.69
N ASP A 350 2.51 -12.40 26.94
CA ASP A 350 2.44 -13.84 26.66
C ASP A 350 1.28 -14.53 27.39
N LYS A 351 0.92 -14.07 28.60
CA LYS A 351 -0.18 -14.66 29.37
C LYS A 351 -1.53 -14.29 28.77
N ALA A 352 -1.71 -13.05 28.35
CA ALA A 352 -2.93 -12.60 27.69
C ALA A 352 -3.16 -13.34 26.35
N MET A 353 -2.10 -13.52 25.55
CA MET A 353 -2.17 -14.30 24.30
C MET A 353 -2.52 -15.76 24.57
N THR A 354 -1.83 -16.41 25.51
CA THR A 354 -2.09 -17.81 25.86
C THR A 354 -3.52 -18.01 26.40
N ALA A 355 -4.03 -17.06 27.20
CA ALA A 355 -5.40 -17.07 27.70
C ALA A 355 -6.46 -16.98 26.58
N ARG A 356 -6.09 -16.44 25.41
CA ARG A 356 -6.93 -16.38 24.20
C ARG A 356 -6.70 -17.55 23.24
N GLY A 357 -5.95 -18.57 23.67
CA GLY A 357 -5.63 -19.75 22.85
C GLY A 357 -4.58 -19.49 21.77
N ILE A 358 -3.76 -18.45 21.93
CA ILE A 358 -2.73 -18.04 20.97
C ILE A 358 -1.35 -18.35 21.55
N THR A 359 -0.53 -19.08 20.79
CA THR A 359 0.80 -19.49 21.23
C THR A 359 1.85 -18.43 20.85
N PRO A 360 2.52 -17.78 21.82
CA PRO A 360 3.63 -16.88 21.52
C PRO A 360 4.88 -17.65 21.04
N ILE A 361 5.55 -17.12 20.02
CA ILE A 361 6.85 -17.59 19.52
C ILE A 361 7.83 -16.42 19.64
N ARG A 362 8.60 -16.40 20.72
CA ARG A 362 9.68 -15.42 20.93
C ARG A 362 10.93 -15.86 20.19
N VAL A 363 11.31 -15.10 19.16
CA VAL A 363 12.58 -15.32 18.44
C VAL A 363 13.71 -14.64 19.22
N PRO A 364 14.69 -15.40 19.72
CA PRO A 364 15.71 -14.86 20.62
C PRO A 364 16.77 -14.03 19.88
N SER A 365 17.47 -13.16 20.61
CA SER A 365 18.54 -12.33 20.05
C SER A 365 19.73 -13.10 19.48
N SER A 366 19.94 -14.33 19.91
CA SER A 366 20.92 -15.24 19.32
C SER A 366 20.58 -15.67 17.89
N VAL A 367 19.31 -15.60 17.48
CA VAL A 367 18.85 -15.98 16.14
C VAL A 367 18.83 -14.78 15.21
N HIS A 368 18.24 -13.66 15.65
CA HIS A 368 18.14 -12.47 14.80
C HIS A 368 19.43 -11.64 14.75
N CYS A 369 20.39 -11.85 15.66
CA CYS A 369 21.73 -11.25 15.66
C CYS A 369 21.73 -9.71 15.51
N THR A 370 20.69 -9.03 15.96
CA THR A 370 20.57 -7.57 15.81
C THR A 370 21.54 -6.88 16.78
N PRO A 371 22.35 -5.91 16.32
CA PRO A 371 23.23 -5.15 17.19
C PRO A 371 22.45 -4.40 18.28
N GLU A 372 23.06 -4.26 19.46
CA GLU A 372 22.48 -3.51 20.57
C GLU A 372 22.14 -2.07 20.16
N GLY A 373 20.94 -1.61 20.52
CA GLY A 373 20.43 -0.29 20.15
C GLY A 373 19.82 -0.18 18.74
N LYS A 374 19.83 -1.25 17.93
CA LYS A 374 19.08 -1.29 16.67
C LYS A 374 17.77 -2.05 16.81
N THR A 375 16.76 -1.60 16.09
CA THR A 375 15.47 -2.29 15.98
C THR A 375 15.66 -3.65 15.31
N PRO A 376 15.21 -4.76 15.92
CA PRO A 376 15.24 -6.06 15.27
C PRO A 376 14.25 -6.07 14.10
N LEU A 377 14.61 -6.76 13.01
CA LEU A 377 13.77 -6.89 11.83
C LEU A 377 13.73 -8.35 11.41
N PHE A 378 12.59 -8.79 10.87
CA PHE A 378 12.49 -10.12 10.29
C PHE A 378 13.33 -10.19 9.02
N ASP A 379 14.08 -11.28 8.93
CA ASP A 379 14.86 -11.71 7.77
C ASP A 379 14.51 -13.17 7.44
N CYS A 380 15.16 -13.74 6.42
CA CYS A 380 14.88 -15.11 5.99
C CYS A 380 15.09 -16.11 7.14
N THR A 381 16.20 -15.96 7.88
CA THR A 381 16.61 -16.89 8.93
C THR A 381 15.67 -16.86 10.13
N THR A 382 15.27 -15.68 10.58
CA THR A 382 14.34 -15.51 11.71
C THR A 382 12.94 -16.01 11.37
N VAL A 383 12.47 -15.78 10.14
CA VAL A 383 11.17 -16.30 9.67
C VAL A 383 11.21 -17.82 9.56
N GLU A 384 12.26 -18.40 8.97
CA GLU A 384 12.45 -19.85 8.91
C GLU A 384 12.45 -20.49 10.31
N TRP A 385 13.16 -19.89 11.26
CA TRP A 385 13.20 -20.34 12.64
C TRP A 385 11.82 -20.27 13.32
N ALA A 386 11.10 -19.16 13.13
CA ALA A 386 9.76 -18.99 13.69
C ALA A 386 8.76 -19.99 13.09
N MET A 387 8.82 -20.23 11.78
CA MET A 387 7.97 -21.21 11.10
C MET A 387 8.29 -22.64 11.53
N ALA A 388 9.57 -22.99 11.66
CA ALA A 388 9.97 -24.31 12.17
C ALA A 388 9.44 -24.54 13.59
N SER A 389 9.48 -23.51 14.43
CA SER A 389 8.93 -23.56 15.80
C SER A 389 7.40 -23.72 15.79
N ALA A 390 6.70 -22.97 14.94
CA ALA A 390 5.24 -23.09 14.80
C ALA A 390 4.83 -24.49 14.31
N VAL A 391 5.54 -25.02 13.31
CA VAL A 391 5.25 -26.35 12.75
C VAL A 391 5.56 -27.47 13.75
N ALA A 392 6.58 -27.31 14.60
CA ALA A 392 6.89 -28.28 15.65
C ALA A 392 5.84 -28.35 16.77
N MET A 393 4.95 -27.35 16.87
CA MET A 393 3.85 -27.28 17.84
C MET A 393 2.51 -27.77 17.27
N LEU A 394 2.47 -28.14 15.98
CA LEU A 394 1.32 -28.79 15.32
C LEU A 394 1.30 -30.28 15.59
#